data_AF-C7JDE5-F1
#
_entry.id   AF-C7JDE5-F1
#
_cell.length_a   1.000
_cell.length_b   1.000
_cell.length_c   1.000
_cell.angle_alpha   90.00
_cell.angle_beta   90.00
_cell.angle_gamma   90.00
#
_symmetry.space_group_name_H-M   'P 1'
#
loop_
_entity.id
_entity.type
_entity.pdbx_description
1 polymer ?
#
loop_
_entity_poly.entity_id
_entity_poly.type
_entity_poly.pdbx_seq_one_letter_code
_entity_poly.pdbx_strand_id
1 'polypeptide(L)'
;MNAIPCPTHLSAFKTAQSAQSIHRRAALIRMQADALMSHSIVLETYHRACKASENHYGAESWRKLAHHAREEAELLYTRANILESYIK
;
A
#
# COMPACT_ATOMS: atom_id res chain seq x y z
N MET A 1 30.82 -11.08 35.83
CA MET A 1 29.47 -11.14 36.43
C MET A 1 28.46 -11.09 35.30
N ASN A 2 27.74 -12.18 35.04
CA ASN A 2 26.70 -12.20 34.01
C ASN A 2 25.38 -11.77 34.67
N ALA A 3 24.91 -10.55 34.37
CA ALA A 3 23.60 -10.11 34.82
C ALA A 3 22.53 -10.90 34.05
N ILE A 4 21.66 -11.61 34.77
CA ILE A 4 20.52 -12.32 34.18
C ILE A 4 19.53 -11.25 33.68
N PRO A 5 19.22 -11.19 32.38
CA PRO A 5 18.29 -10.20 31.86
C PRO A 5 16.90 -10.41 32.46
N CYS A 6 16.30 -9.34 32.97
CA CYS A 6 14.98 -9.35 33.57
C CYS A 6 13.92 -9.79 32.53
N PRO A 7 13.04 -10.77 32.84
CA PRO A 7 12.01 -11.27 31.92
C PRO A 7 11.10 -10.16 31.36
N THR A 8 10.81 -9.14 32.18
CA THR A 8 9.98 -7.99 31.80
C THR A 8 10.64 -7.14 30.73
N HIS A 9 11.96 -6.95 30.80
CA HIS A 9 12.71 -6.23 29.76
C HIS A 9 12.71 -7.03 28.44
N LEU A 10 12.97 -8.34 28.49
CA LEU A 10 12.96 -9.19 27.30
C LEU A 10 11.60 -9.22 26.59
N SER A 11 10.51 -9.22 27.37
CA SER A 11 9.14 -9.09 26.87
C SER A 11 8.90 -7.76 26.15
N ALA A 12 9.25 -6.64 26.80
CA ALA A 12 9.09 -5.29 26.24
C ALA A 12 9.93 -5.05 24.97
N PHE A 13 11.15 -5.58 24.91
CA PHE A 13 11.97 -5.50 23.71
C PHE A 13 11.36 -6.26 22.53
N LYS A 14 10.79 -7.45 22.77
CA LYS A 14 10.13 -8.25 21.72
C LYS A 14 8.87 -7.57 21.21
N THR A 15 8.05 -6.98 22.08
CA THR A 15 6.84 -6.24 21.67
C THR A 15 7.18 -4.97 20.90
N ALA A 16 8.19 -4.20 21.35
CA ALA A 16 8.66 -3.02 20.62
C ALA A 16 9.23 -3.37 19.23
N GLN A 17 10.02 -4.45 19.14
CA GLN A 17 10.56 -4.93 17.86
C GLN A 17 9.45 -5.42 16.92
N SER A 18 8.43 -6.10 17.47
CA SER A 18 7.23 -6.50 16.73
C SER A 18 6.46 -5.30 16.19
N ALA A 19 6.16 -4.30 17.02
CA ALA A 19 5.48 -3.08 16.61
C ALA A 19 6.25 -2.34 15.49
N GLN A 20 7.59 -2.23 15.62
CA GLN A 20 8.42 -1.61 14.59
C GLN A 20 8.37 -2.39 13.27
N SER A 21 8.32 -3.71 13.31
CA SER A 21 8.20 -4.54 12.11
C SER A 21 6.85 -4.33 11.40
N ILE A 22 5.76 -4.20 12.16
CA ILE A 22 4.42 -3.94 11.61
C ILE A 22 4.36 -2.55 10.98
N HIS A 23 4.92 -1.52 11.63
CA HIS A 23 5.02 -0.18 11.05
C HIS A 23 5.79 -0.17 9.73
N ARG A 24 6.95 -0.84 9.66
CA ARG A 24 7.72 -0.94 8.41
C ARG A 24 6.91 -1.62 7.31
N ARG A 25 6.21 -2.70 7.64
CA ARG A 25 5.35 -3.41 6.68
C ARG A 25 4.20 -2.54 6.19
N ALA A 26 3.54 -1.80 7.08
CA ALA A 26 2.48 -0.87 6.71
C ALA A 26 3.01 0.23 5.78
N ALA A 27 4.18 0.80 6.07
CA ALA A 27 4.82 1.79 5.21
C ALA A 27 5.15 1.25 3.81
N LEU A 28 5.69 0.03 3.70
CA LEU A 28 5.93 -0.62 2.41
C LEU A 28 4.63 -0.80 1.61
N ILE A 29 3.54 -1.20 2.26
CA ILE A 29 2.23 -1.37 1.62
C ILE A 29 1.68 -0.01 1.14
N ARG A 30 1.83 1.06 1.93
CA ARG A 30 1.45 2.41 1.52
C ARG A 30 2.20 2.86 0.28
N MET A 31 3.52 2.64 0.22
CA MET A 31 4.31 2.96 -0.97
C MET A 31 3.85 2.17 -2.21
N GLN A 32 3.45 0.91 -2.06
CA GLN A 32 2.86 0.14 -3.17
C GLN A 32 1.52 0.73 -3.63
N ALA A 33 0.67 1.16 -2.68
CA ALA A 33 -0.58 1.84 -2.99
C ALA A 33 -0.35 3.16 -3.72
N ASP A 34 0.60 3.98 -3.26
CA ASP A 34 0.97 5.25 -3.90
C ASP A 34 1.48 5.03 -5.34
N ALA A 35 2.26 3.97 -5.55
CA ALA A 35 2.75 3.59 -6.87
C ALA A 35 1.61 3.19 -7.82
N LEU A 36 0.64 2.40 -7.35
CA LEU A 36 -0.55 2.03 -8.13
C LEU A 36 -1.44 3.24 -8.43
N MET A 37 -1.62 4.13 -7.46
CA MET A 37 -2.38 5.36 -7.64
C MET A 37 -1.72 6.24 -8.72
N SER A 38 -0.40 6.41 -8.64
CA SER A 38 0.38 7.13 -9.65
C SER A 38 0.29 6.46 -11.04
N HIS A 39 0.36 5.13 -11.08
CA HIS A 39 0.18 4.37 -12.32
C HIS A 39 -1.21 4.57 -12.92
N SER A 40 -2.27 4.65 -12.10
CA SER A 40 -3.63 4.91 -12.56
C SER A 40 -3.74 6.25 -13.31
N ILE A 41 -3.00 7.27 -12.89
CA ILE A 41 -2.96 8.58 -13.54
C ILE A 41 -2.33 8.45 -14.94
N VAL A 42 -1.25 7.68 -15.06
CA VAL A 42 -0.62 7.38 -16.36
C VAL A 42 -1.60 6.66 -17.27
N LEU A 43 -2.32 5.65 -16.77
CA LEU A 43 -3.32 4.92 -17.56
C LEU A 43 -4.46 5.82 -18.06
N GLU A 44 -4.87 6.84 -17.29
CA GLU A 44 -5.83 7.84 -17.79
C GLU A 44 -5.29 8.66 -18.95
N THR A 45 -3.99 8.92 -19.02
CA THR A 45 -3.42 9.65 -20.16
C THR A 45 -3.61 8.86 -21.45
N TYR A 46 -3.44 7.53 -21.41
CA TYR A 46 -3.70 6.65 -22.55
C TYR A 46 -5.20 6.57 -22.88
N HIS A 47 -6.07 6.52 -21.87
CA HIS A 47 -7.52 6.64 -22.09
C HIS A 47 -7.87 7.92 -22.87
N ARG A 48 -7.34 9.08 -22.44
CA ARG A 48 -7.59 10.37 -23.08
C ARG A 48 -7.04 10.40 -24.51
N ALA A 49 -5.85 9.84 -24.74
CA ALA A 49 -5.25 9.73 -26.08
C ALA A 49 -6.12 8.87 -27.02
N CYS A 50 -6.57 7.69 -26.58
CA CYS A 50 -7.47 6.84 -27.37
C CYS A 50 -8.82 7.51 -27.62
N LYS A 51 -9.36 8.24 -26.64
CA LYS A 51 -10.62 9.00 -26.82
C LYS A 51 -10.45 10.10 -27.87
N ALA A 52 -9.31 10.80 -27.88
CA ALA A 52 -9.00 11.84 -28.85
C ALA A 52 -8.82 11.29 -30.27
N SER A 53 -8.38 10.04 -30.41
CA SER A 53 -8.21 9.36 -31.70
C SER A 53 -9.44 8.53 -32.12
N GLU A 54 -10.60 8.74 -31.48
CA GLU A 54 -11.85 7.99 -31.71
C GLU A 54 -11.73 6.46 -31.55
N ASN A 55 -10.68 5.98 -30.87
CA ASN A 55 -10.50 4.58 -30.54
C ASN A 55 -11.28 4.26 -29.25
N HIS A 56 -12.59 4.06 -29.40
CA HIS A 56 -13.50 3.80 -28.28
C HIS A 56 -13.15 2.52 -27.51
N TYR A 57 -12.73 1.46 -28.20
CA TYR A 57 -12.33 0.21 -27.56
C TYR A 57 -11.08 0.38 -26.68
N GLY A 58 -10.05 1.06 -27.21
CA GLY A 58 -8.84 1.40 -26.47
C GLY A 58 -9.16 2.30 -25.27
N ALA A 59 -9.99 3.32 -25.48
CA ALA A 59 -10.41 4.22 -24.41
C ALA A 59 -11.08 3.46 -23.26
N GLU A 60 -12.04 2.58 -23.56
CA GLU A 60 -12.73 1.80 -22.53
C GLU A 60 -11.79 0.84 -21.79
N SER A 61 -10.86 0.21 -22.51
CA SER A 61 -9.86 -0.70 -21.95
C SER A 61 -8.93 0.04 -20.97
N TRP A 62 -8.38 1.19 -21.37
CA TRP A 62 -7.53 2.00 -20.50
C TRP A 62 -8.29 2.57 -19.30
N ARG A 63 -9.56 2.94 -19.47
CA ARG A 63 -10.42 3.39 -18.37
C ARG A 63 -10.59 2.30 -17.31
N LYS A 64 -10.85 1.06 -17.73
CA LYS A 64 -10.97 -0.09 -16.82
C LYS A 64 -9.67 -0.38 -16.08
N LEU A 65 -8.54 -0.37 -16.79
CA LEU A 65 -7.23 -0.57 -16.16
C LEU A 65 -6.92 0.52 -15.13
N ALA A 66 -7.19 1.78 -15.45
CA ALA A 66 -7.01 2.88 -14.50
C ALA A 66 -7.89 2.72 -13.25
N HIS A 67 -9.15 2.28 -13.44
CA HIS A 67 -10.06 2.00 -12.34
C HIS A 67 -9.55 0.87 -11.44
N HIS A 68 -9.16 -0.27 -12.00
CA HIS A 68 -8.64 -1.40 -11.22
C HIS A 68 -7.37 -1.04 -10.44
N ALA A 69 -6.46 -0.26 -11.03
CA ALA A 69 -5.28 0.22 -10.32
C ALA A 69 -5.63 1.06 -9.08
N ARG A 70 -6.72 1.85 -9.12
CA ARG A 70 -7.21 2.60 -7.95
C ARG A 70 -7.85 1.71 -6.92
N GLU A 71 -8.71 0.79 -7.34
CA GLU A 71 -9.34 -0.16 -6.42
C GLU A 71 -8.28 -0.97 -5.67
N GLU A 72 -7.24 -1.46 -6.36
CA GLU A 72 -6.12 -2.15 -5.73
C GLU A 72 -5.35 -1.25 -4.76
N ALA A 73 -5.09 0.02 -5.12
CA ALA A 73 -4.45 0.97 -4.23
C ALA A 73 -5.28 1.23 -2.95
N GLU A 74 -6.60 1.40 -3.07
CA GLU A 74 -7.52 1.59 -1.94
C GLU A 74 -7.54 0.39 -0.99
N LEU A 75 -7.53 -0.83 -1.55
CA LEU A 75 -7.43 -2.07 -0.76
C LEU A 75 -6.10 -2.14 0.00
N LEU A 76 -4.99 -1.72 -0.63
CA LEU A 76 -3.68 -1.68 0.03
C LEU A 76 -3.63 -0.61 1.14
N TYR A 77 -4.19 0.58 0.94
CA TYR A 77 -4.31 1.58 2.01
C TYR A 77 -5.13 1.04 3.18
N THR A 78 -6.26 0.39 2.90
CA THR A 78 -7.10 -0.24 3.92
C THR A 78 -6.31 -1.29 4.71
N ARG A 79 -5.54 -2.13 4.02
CA ARG A 79 -4.67 -3.12 4.65
C ARG A 79 -3.59 -2.50 5.52
N ALA A 80 -2.95 -1.42 5.08
CA ALA A 80 -1.96 -0.69 5.88
C ALA A 80 -2.59 -0.10 7.16
N ASN A 81 -3.79 0.49 7.03
CA ASN A 81 -4.54 1.03 8.17
C ASN A 81 -4.90 -0.06 9.19
N ILE A 82 -5.36 -1.22 8.71
CA ILE A 82 -5.66 -2.38 9.58
C ILE A 82 -4.40 -2.83 10.33
N LEU A 83 -3.25 -2.93 9.64
CA LEU A 83 -1.99 -3.34 10.27
C LEU A 83 -1.56 -2.36 11.38
N GLU A 84 -1.65 -1.06 11.15
CA GLU A 84 -1.32 -0.04 12.15
C GLU A 84 -2.33 -0.02 13.31
N SER A 85 -3.59 -0.40 13.07
CA SER A 85 -4.61 -0.46 14.12
C SER A 85 -4.28 -1.49 15.21
N TYR A 86 -3.55 -2.57 14.88
CA TYR A 86 -3.15 -3.60 15.84
C TYR A 86 -1.98 -3.20 16.76
N ILE A 87 -1.35 -2.05 16.50
CA ILE A 87 -0.27 -1.52 17.34
C ILE A 87 -0.80 -0.58 18.44
N LYS A 88 -2.03 -0.08 18.29
CA LYS A 88 -2.70 0.77 19.29
C LYS A 88 -3.26 -0.05 20.44
#